data_AF-A0A2K3JKF0-F1
#
_entry.id   AF-A0A2K3JKF0-F1
#
_cell.length_a   1.000
_cell.length_b   1.000
_cell.length_c   1.000
_cell.angle_alpha   90.00
_cell.angle_beta   90.00
_cell.angle_gamma   90.00
#
_symmetry.space_group_name_H-M   'P 1'
#
loop_
_entity.id
_entity.type
_entity.pdbx_description
1 polymer ?
#
loop_
_entity_poly.entity_id
_entity_poly.type
_entity_poly.pdbx_seq_one_letter_code
_entity_poly.pdbx_strand_id
1 'polypeptide(L)'
;GTKAEAWRNLWTISLHKIFAAIAMGIALLRLLPKRPLVTTAAYSFAFGISSPIGVGIGIAIDATTEGKTADWMYAISMGIACGVFVYVAINHLMSKGFKPQRKSNFDTPWFKFLAVVFGVAVIAVVMIWD
;
A
#
# COMPACT_ATOMS: atom_id res chain seq x y z
N GLY A 1 -1.99 5.21 24.00
CA GLY A 1 -1.72 4.00 23.21
C GLY A 1 -1.78 2.79 24.11
N THR A 2 -2.83 1.98 24.00
CA THR A 2 -2.93 0.70 24.70
C THR A 2 -2.36 -0.43 23.84
N LYS A 3 -1.96 -1.55 24.46
CA LYS A 3 -1.48 -2.74 23.73
C LYS A 3 -2.52 -3.22 22.71
N ALA A 4 -3.80 -3.15 23.05
CA ALA A 4 -4.89 -3.55 22.16
C ALA A 4 -4.99 -2.66 20.91
N GLU A 5 -4.86 -1.35 21.05
CA GLU A 5 -4.80 -0.40 19.92
C GLU A 5 -3.61 -0.69 19.00
N ALA A 6 -2.44 -1.01 19.57
CA ALA A 6 -1.27 -1.35 18.77
C ALA A 6 -1.47 -2.63 17.93
N TRP A 7 -2.07 -3.67 18.51
CA TRP A 7 -2.40 -4.91 17.78
C TRP A 7 -3.43 -4.67 16.69
N ARG A 8 -4.43 -3.84 16.95
CA ARG A 8 -5.49 -3.51 16.01
C ARG A 8 -4.95 -2.72 14.81
N ASN A 9 -4.18 -1.67 15.07
CA ASN A 9 -3.46 -0.91 14.04
C ASN A 9 -2.55 -1.82 13.20
N LEU A 10 -1.82 -2.75 13.84
CA LEU A 10 -0.97 -3.70 13.14
C LEU A 10 -1.77 -4.62 12.20
N TRP A 11 -2.95 -5.08 12.63
CA TRP A 11 -3.86 -5.88 11.81
C TRP A 11 -4.34 -5.11 10.58
N THR A 12 -4.85 -3.89 10.77
CA THR A 12 -5.32 -3.02 9.68
C THR A 12 -4.22 -2.77 8.64
N ILE A 13 -3.01 -2.42 9.11
CA ILE A 13 -1.84 -2.15 8.24
C ILE A 13 -1.40 -3.43 7.50
N SER A 14 -1.42 -4.58 8.18
CA SER A 14 -1.00 -5.85 7.60
C SER A 14 -1.95 -6.31 6.49
N LEU A 15 -3.27 -6.18 6.70
CA LEU A 15 -4.28 -6.49 5.68
C LEU A 15 -4.07 -5.65 4.41
N HIS A 16 -3.89 -4.33 4.57
CA HIS A 16 -3.59 -3.42 3.47
C HIS A 16 -2.36 -3.87 2.64
N LYS A 17 -1.31 -4.36 3.31
CA LYS A 17 -0.06 -4.76 2.64
C LYS A 17 -0.16 -6.07 1.88
N ILE A 18 -1.02 -6.99 2.31
CA ILE A 18 -1.29 -8.24 1.57
C ILE A 18 -1.91 -7.89 0.21
N PHE A 19 -2.93 -7.04 0.18
CA PHE A 19 -3.56 -6.62 -1.07
C PHE A 19 -2.60 -5.83 -1.97
N ALA A 20 -1.78 -4.95 -1.39
CA ALA A 20 -0.73 -4.24 -2.12
C ALA A 20 0.31 -5.20 -2.73
N ALA A 21 0.74 -6.22 -1.98
CA ALA A 21 1.69 -7.24 -2.45
C ALA A 21 1.12 -8.07 -3.60
N ILE A 22 -0.16 -8.48 -3.52
CA ILE A 22 -0.84 -9.20 -4.61
C ILE A 22 -0.90 -8.34 -5.88
N ALA A 23 -1.34 -7.08 -5.75
CA ALA A 23 -1.43 -6.17 -6.88
C ALA A 23 -0.05 -5.93 -7.54
N MET A 24 0.98 -5.70 -6.73
CA MET A 24 2.35 -5.49 -7.20
C MET A 24 2.93 -6.76 -7.86
N GLY A 25 2.67 -7.95 -7.30
CA GLY A 25 3.11 -9.22 -7.87
C GLY A 25 2.51 -9.47 -9.25
N ILE A 26 1.22 -9.20 -9.43
CA ILE A 26 0.55 -9.30 -10.74
C ILE A 26 1.16 -8.27 -11.73
N ALA A 27 1.41 -7.04 -11.29
CA ALA A 27 2.02 -6.01 -12.13
C ALA A 27 3.44 -6.40 -12.60
N LEU A 28 4.27 -6.92 -11.69
CA LEU A 28 5.62 -7.40 -12.01
C LEU A 28 5.61 -8.56 -13.00
N LEU A 29 4.71 -9.54 -12.81
CA LEU A 29 4.56 -10.67 -13.72
C LEU A 29 4.09 -10.26 -15.13
N ARG A 30 3.32 -9.16 -15.24
CA ARG A 30 2.90 -8.61 -16.54
C ARG A 30 3.99 -7.78 -17.22
N LEU A 31 4.90 -7.18 -16.46
CA LEU A 31 5.98 -6.34 -16.97
C LEU A 31 7.23 -7.14 -17.36
N LEU A 32 7.43 -8.35 -16.83
CA LEU A 32 8.58 -9.20 -17.13
C LEU A 32 8.25 -10.21 -18.26
N PRO A 33 8.71 -9.99 -19.50
CA PRO A 33 8.30 -10.78 -20.68
C PRO A 33 8.83 -12.23 -20.68
N LYS A 34 9.79 -12.59 -19.83
CA LYS A 34 10.29 -13.96 -19.66
C LYS A 34 10.57 -14.22 -18.19
N ARG A 35 9.77 -15.09 -17.57
CA ARG A 35 9.74 -15.37 -16.12
C ARG A 35 11.13 -15.62 -15.52
N PRO A 36 11.54 -14.82 -14.52
CA PRO A 36 12.55 -15.23 -13.57
C PRO A 36 11.88 -15.20 -12.19
N LEU A 37 11.46 -16.36 -11.69
CA LEU A 37 10.94 -16.49 -10.32
C LEU A 37 11.88 -15.80 -9.32
N VAL A 38 13.18 -15.87 -9.57
CA VAL A 38 14.24 -15.19 -8.81
C VAL A 38 14.07 -13.67 -8.81
N THR A 39 13.84 -13.03 -9.96
CA THR A 39 13.65 -11.57 -10.04
C THR A 39 12.34 -11.15 -9.37
N THR A 40 11.27 -11.92 -9.55
CA THR A 40 9.99 -11.66 -8.88
C THR A 40 10.13 -11.81 -7.37
N ALA A 41 10.85 -12.83 -6.91
CA ALA A 41 11.16 -13.05 -5.51
C ALA A 41 12.04 -11.92 -4.95
N ALA A 42 13.07 -11.48 -5.69
CA ALA A 42 13.93 -10.37 -5.28
C ALA A 42 13.16 -9.05 -5.14
N TYR A 43 12.31 -8.70 -6.11
CA TYR A 43 11.45 -7.50 -6.00
C TYR A 43 10.43 -7.62 -4.86
N SER A 44 9.82 -8.79 -4.67
CA SER A 44 8.88 -9.03 -3.58
C SER A 44 9.56 -8.98 -2.21
N PHE A 45 10.79 -9.45 -2.12
CA PHE A 45 11.60 -9.39 -0.90
C PHE A 45 12.03 -7.96 -0.57
N ALA A 46 12.47 -7.19 -1.58
CA ALA A 46 12.76 -5.77 -1.42
C ALA A 46 11.50 -5.00 -0.96
N PHE A 47 10.33 -5.31 -1.54
CA PHE A 47 9.06 -4.75 -1.10
C PHE A 47 8.73 -5.15 0.35
N GLY A 48 8.93 -6.43 0.72
CA GLY A 48 8.71 -6.92 2.08
C GLY A 48 9.61 -6.25 3.12
N ILE A 49 10.88 -6.02 2.82
CA ILE A 49 11.85 -5.38 3.73
C ILE A 49 11.65 -3.87 3.85
N SER A 50 11.09 -3.20 2.83
CA SER A 50 10.83 -1.75 2.88
C SER A 50 10.05 -1.33 4.13
N SER A 51 9.19 -2.23 4.61
CA SER A 51 8.31 -2.03 5.75
C SER A 51 9.00 -2.02 7.12
N PRO A 52 9.75 -3.08 7.52
CA PRO A 52 10.52 -3.04 8.76
C PRO A 52 11.56 -1.91 8.75
N ILE A 53 12.11 -1.53 7.59
CA ILE A 53 12.98 -0.34 7.48
C ILE A 53 12.20 0.92 7.86
N GLY A 54 11.03 1.15 7.27
CA GLY A 54 10.19 2.32 7.59
C GLY A 54 9.76 2.36 9.05
N VAL A 55 9.39 1.22 9.64
CA VAL A 55 9.06 1.11 11.07
C VAL A 55 10.28 1.46 11.93
N GLY A 56 11.47 0.94 11.60
CA GLY A 56 12.70 1.23 12.33
C GLY A 56 13.07 2.71 12.29
N ILE A 57 12.93 3.37 11.14
CA ILE A 57 13.11 4.83 11.01
C ILE A 57 12.10 5.57 11.89
N GLY A 58 10.83 5.16 11.87
CA GLY A 58 9.79 5.75 12.72
C GLY A 58 10.12 5.65 14.21
N ILE A 59 10.60 4.49 14.67
CA ILE A 59 11.05 4.27 16.06
C ILE A 59 12.25 5.16 16.40
N ALA A 60 13.23 5.27 15.51
CA ALA A 60 14.41 6.11 15.75
C ALA A 60 14.04 7.59 15.85
N ILE A 61 13.09 8.05 15.03
CA ILE A 61 12.56 9.40 15.06
C ILE A 61 11.80 9.65 16.37
N ASP A 62 10.91 8.73 16.74
CA ASP A 62 10.14 8.80 17.99
C ASP A 62 11.05 8.82 19.22
N ALA A 63 12.13 8.04 19.21
CA ALA A 63 13.11 8.00 20.30
C ALA A 63 14.00 9.25 20.39
N THR A 64 14.08 10.08 19.34
CA THR A 64 14.96 11.25 19.28
C THR A 64 14.23 12.58 19.27
N THR A 65 12.90 12.57 19.22
CA THR A 65 12.08 13.80 19.18
C THR A 65 10.93 13.74 20.17
N GLU A 66 10.65 14.86 20.82
CA GLU A 66 9.62 14.95 21.86
C GLU A 66 8.71 16.17 21.66
N GLY A 67 7.52 16.10 22.25
CA GLY A 67 6.54 17.18 22.26
C GLY A 67 6.14 17.63 20.86
N LYS A 68 5.98 18.94 20.68
CA LYS A 68 5.48 19.54 19.42
C LYS A 68 6.32 19.19 18.19
N THR A 69 7.62 18.96 18.36
CA THR A 69 8.52 18.61 17.24
C THR A 69 8.18 17.23 16.68
N ALA A 70 7.89 16.26 17.56
CA ALA A 70 7.44 14.93 17.15
C ALA A 70 6.10 15.00 16.42
N ASP A 71 5.14 15.80 16.92
CA ASP A 71 3.83 15.99 16.30
C ASP A 71 3.93 16.55 14.87
N TRP A 72 4.74 17.60 14.68
CA TRP A 72 4.95 18.20 13.35
C TRP A 72 5.64 17.24 12.39
N MET A 73 6.64 16.51 12.88
CA MET A 73 7.36 15.53 12.05
C MET A 73 6.46 14.36 11.68
N TYR A 74 5.62 13.89 12.59
CA TYR A 74 4.58 12.90 12.30
C TYR A 74 3.61 13.41 11.24
N ALA A 75 3.08 14.63 11.40
CA ALA A 75 2.12 15.21 10.46
C ALA A 75 2.72 15.37 9.04
N ILE A 76 3.95 15.87 8.93
CA ILE A 76 4.65 16.01 7.65
C ILE A 76 4.91 14.64 7.02
N SER A 77 5.42 13.69 7.80
CA SER A 77 5.75 12.34 7.31
C SER A 77 4.51 11.60 6.83
N MET A 78 3.41 11.70 7.59
CA MET A 78 2.13 11.10 7.22
C MET A 78 1.53 11.77 5.98
N GLY A 79 1.65 13.10 5.86
CA GLY A 79 1.23 13.84 4.67
C GLY A 79 1.98 13.41 3.40
N ILE A 80 3.32 13.30 3.48
CA ILE A 80 4.16 12.82 2.38
C ILE A 80 3.79 11.38 2.01
N ALA A 81 3.67 10.49 3.00
CA ALA A 81 3.29 9.11 2.77
C ALA A 81 1.94 8.99 2.05
N CYS A 82 0.92 9.72 2.52
CA CYS A 82 -0.40 9.78 1.90
C CYS A 82 -0.32 10.26 0.43
N GLY A 83 0.39 11.36 0.17
CA GLY A 83 0.56 11.90 -1.18
C GLY A 83 1.23 10.91 -2.15
N VAL A 84 2.31 10.24 -1.70
CA VAL A 84 3.00 9.21 -2.50
C VAL A 84 2.07 8.04 -2.80
N PHE A 85 1.29 7.58 -1.82
CA PHE A 85 0.31 6.50 -2.02
C PHE A 85 -0.73 6.87 -3.08
N VAL A 86 -1.29 8.08 -3.03
CA VAL A 86 -2.26 8.55 -4.04
C VAL A 86 -1.62 8.61 -5.43
N TYR A 87 -0.42 9.20 -5.54
CA TYR A 87 0.29 9.29 -6.82
C TYR A 87 0.56 7.90 -7.42
N VAL A 88 1.06 6.95 -6.63
CA VAL A 88 1.36 5.59 -7.06
C VAL A 88 0.09 4.83 -7.44
N ALA A 89 -1.00 4.99 -6.68
CA ALA A 89 -2.28 4.36 -7.01
C ALA A 89 -2.81 4.81 -8.38
N ILE A 90 -2.77 6.11 -8.67
CA ILE A 90 -3.25 6.64 -9.96
C ILE A 90 -2.31 6.23 -11.11
N ASN A 91 -1.00 6.49 -10.96
CA ASN A 91 -0.05 6.39 -12.07
C ASN A 91 0.45 4.96 -12.34
N HIS A 92 0.65 4.15 -11.31
CA HIS A 92 1.20 2.80 -11.45
C HIS A 92 0.12 1.73 -11.42
N LEU A 93 -0.88 1.84 -10.54
CA LEU A 93 -1.93 0.81 -10.43
C LEU A 93 -3.04 1.03 -11.47
N MET A 94 -3.64 2.22 -11.53
CA MET A 94 -4.77 2.46 -12.45
C MET A 94 -4.33 2.69 -13.90
N SER A 95 -3.35 3.56 -14.15
CA SER A 95 -2.94 3.89 -15.52
C SER A 95 -2.14 2.77 -16.21
N LYS A 96 -1.27 2.06 -15.48
CA LYS A 96 -0.40 1.00 -16.04
C LYS A 96 -0.92 -0.43 -15.80
N GLY A 97 -1.67 -0.68 -14.72
CA GLY A 97 -2.16 -2.02 -14.38
C GLY A 97 -3.41 -2.48 -15.16
N PHE A 98 -4.19 -1.55 -15.71
CA PHE A 98 -5.46 -1.80 -16.39
C PHE A 98 -5.40 -1.61 -17.92
N LYS A 99 -4.51 -2.35 -18.59
CA LYS A 99 -4.62 -2.60 -20.03
C LYS A 99 -4.99 -4.08 -20.24
N PRO A 100 -6.25 -4.41 -20.58
CA PRO A 100 -6.62 -5.78 -20.85
C PRO A 100 -5.85 -6.30 -22.08
N GLN A 101 -5.25 -7.48 -21.99
CA GLN A 101 -4.67 -8.13 -23.17
C GLN A 101 -5.75 -8.59 -24.19
N ARG A 102 -7.01 -8.67 -23.76
CA ARG A 102 -8.16 -9.07 -24.59
C ARG A 102 -9.33 -8.16 -24.28
N LYS A 103 -10.07 -7.72 -25.32
CA LYS A 103 -11.29 -6.91 -25.14
C LYS A 103 -12.24 -7.63 -24.17
N SER A 104 -12.55 -6.97 -23.06
CA SER A 104 -13.46 -7.46 -22.03
C SER A 104 -14.57 -6.43 -21.86
N ASN A 105 -15.82 -6.90 -21.72
CA ASN A 105 -16.97 -6.04 -21.45
C ASN A 105 -16.86 -5.30 -20.10
N PHE A 106 -15.93 -5.74 -19.23
CA PHE A 106 -15.66 -5.13 -17.93
C PHE A 106 -14.56 -4.05 -17.95
N ASP A 107 -14.00 -3.72 -19.12
CA ASP A 107 -13.00 -2.65 -19.26
C ASP A 107 -13.64 -1.26 -19.46
N THR A 108 -14.78 -1.00 -18.81
CA THR A 108 -15.39 0.34 -18.84
C THR A 108 -14.90 1.18 -17.64
N PRO A 109 -14.80 2.51 -17.78
CA PRO A 109 -14.42 3.39 -16.67
C PRO A 109 -15.33 3.22 -15.44
N TRP A 110 -16.61 2.90 -15.66
CA TRP A 110 -17.58 2.66 -14.59
C TRP A 110 -17.25 1.44 -13.74
N PHE A 111 -16.86 0.31 -14.34
CA PHE A 111 -16.46 -0.87 -13.57
C PHE A 111 -15.17 -0.63 -12.77
N LYS A 112 -14.22 0.14 -13.34
CA LYS A 112 -12.99 0.53 -12.61
C LYS A 112 -13.33 1.42 -11.42
N PHE A 113 -14.22 2.39 -11.60
CA PHE A 113 -14.69 3.24 -10.51
C PHE A 113 -15.40 2.44 -9.41
N LEU A 114 -16.32 1.55 -9.78
CA LEU A 114 -17.01 0.66 -8.83
C LEU A 114 -16.03 -0.24 -8.08
N ALA A 115 -15.02 -0.80 -8.76
CA ALA A 115 -14.00 -1.62 -8.12
C ALA A 115 -13.16 -0.82 -7.09
N VAL A 116 -12.81 0.43 -7.41
CA VAL A 116 -12.10 1.32 -6.48
C VAL A 116 -13.00 1.67 -5.29
N VAL A 117 -14.25 2.07 -5.53
CA VAL A 117 -15.22 2.40 -4.46
C VAL A 117 -15.48 1.19 -3.57
N PHE A 118 -15.60 -0.01 -4.15
CA PHE A 118 -15.74 -1.24 -3.38
C PHE A 118 -14.51 -1.52 -2.51
N GLY A 119 -13.30 -1.36 -3.05
CA GLY A 119 -12.06 -1.50 -2.27
C GLY A 119 -11.99 -0.50 -1.10
N VAL A 120 -12.38 0.76 -1.34
CA VAL A 120 -12.49 1.79 -0.29
C VAL A 120 -13.53 1.39 0.75
N ALA A 121 -14.71 0.93 0.33
CA ALA A 121 -15.77 0.50 1.25
C ALA A 121 -15.33 -0.67 2.13
N VAL A 122 -14.64 -1.67 1.56
CA VAL A 122 -14.08 -2.80 2.32
C VAL A 122 -13.09 -2.31 3.39
N ILE A 123 -12.14 -1.46 3.01
CA ILE A 123 -11.16 -0.92 3.97
C ILE A 123 -11.84 -0.01 5.01
N ALA A 124 -12.82 0.79 4.61
CA ALA A 124 -13.59 1.63 5.53
C ALA A 124 -14.35 0.79 6.56
N VAL A 125 -14.99 -0.32 6.12
CA VAL A 125 -15.62 -1.26 7.05
C VAL A 125 -14.60 -1.88 7.98
N VAL A 126 -13.44 -2.33 7.48
CA VAL A 126 -12.37 -2.84 8.35
C VAL A 126 -11.93 -1.80 9.38
N MET A 127 -11.85 -0.52 8.99
CA MET A 127 -11.46 0.59 9.86
C MET A 127 -12.53 1.00 10.88
N ILE A 128 -13.81 0.66 10.69
CA ILE A 128 -14.85 0.88 11.72
C ILE A 128 -14.63 -0.03 12.93
N TRP A 129 -13.97 -1.17 12.71
CA TRP A 129 -13.59 -2.09 13.78
C TRP A 129 -12.20 -1.76 14.36
N ASP A 130 -11.57 -0.68 13.87
CA ASP A 130 -10.37 -0.03 14.43
C ASP A 130 -10.75 1.03 15.47
#